data_AF-A0A150NII2-F1
#
_entry.id   AF-A0A150NII2-F1
#
_cell.length_a   1.000
_cell.length_b   1.000
_cell.length_c   1.000
_cell.angle_alpha   90.00
_cell.angle_beta   90.00
_cell.angle_gamma   90.00
#
_symmetry.space_group_name_H-M   'P 1'
#
loop_
_entity.id
_entity.type
_entity.pdbx_description
1 polymer ?
#
loop_
_entity_poly.entity_id
_entity_poly.type
_entity_poly.pdbx_seq_one_letter_code
_entity_poly.pdbx_strand_id
1 'polypeptide(L)'
;MKKILGVLTIIVLLVSVCFYFFPKQPKNIFDEIYQETEKTYRVNNVLRHIEGFEISPGWPNDGEYFAYTPSGKYQTHPEGYKDISISFNFGEGIKGLTIRFEKRINSDITLWYSAHYNIKKKILKKRACDF
;
A
#
# COMPACT_ATOMS: atom_id res chain seq x y z
N MET A 1 42.51 -25.83 -10.17
CA MET A 1 42.47 -24.38 -9.81
C MET A 1 41.40 -23.59 -10.56
N LYS A 2 41.38 -23.50 -11.91
CA LYS A 2 40.34 -22.75 -12.67
C LYS A 2 38.88 -23.13 -12.34
N LYS A 3 38.59 -24.44 -12.16
CA LYS A 3 37.24 -24.92 -11.81
C LYS A 3 36.78 -24.43 -10.43
N ILE A 4 37.68 -24.39 -9.44
CA ILE A 4 37.39 -23.92 -8.08
C ILE A 4 37.15 -22.40 -8.09
N LEU A 5 37.97 -21.65 -8.85
CA LEU A 5 37.80 -20.21 -8.99
C LEU A 5 36.45 -19.85 -9.64
N GLY A 6 36.05 -20.57 -10.69
CA GLY A 6 34.75 -20.37 -11.35
C GLY A 6 33.56 -20.65 -10.42
N VAL A 7 33.61 -21.74 -9.64
CA VAL A 7 32.57 -22.05 -8.64
C VAL A 7 32.49 -20.96 -7.57
N LEU A 8 33.65 -20.50 -7.07
CA LEU A 8 33.70 -19.44 -6.07
C LEU A 8 33.11 -18.13 -6.59
N THR A 9 33.41 -17.74 -7.85
CA THR A 9 32.84 -16.55 -8.47
C THR A 9 31.31 -16.62 -8.56
N ILE A 10 30.76 -17.78 -8.93
CA ILE A 10 29.30 -17.98 -8.99
C ILE A 10 28.66 -17.84 -7.61
N ILE A 11 29.28 -18.44 -6.57
CA ILE A 11 28.78 -18.33 -5.19
C ILE A 11 28.76 -16.88 -4.73
N VAL A 12 29.85 -16.13 -4.95
CA VAL A 12 29.92 -14.70 -4.59
C VAL A 12 28.85 -13.90 -5.32
N LEU A 13 28.62 -14.18 -6.60
CA LEU A 13 27.61 -13.49 -7.41
C LEU A 13 26.19 -13.80 -6.91
N LEU A 14 25.90 -15.07 -6.61
CA LEU A 14 24.61 -15.47 -6.02
C LEU A 14 24.39 -14.81 -4.66
N VAL A 15 25.39 -14.82 -3.79
CA VAL A 15 25.32 -14.19 -2.47
C VAL A 15 25.08 -12.67 -2.62
N SER A 16 25.76 -12.01 -3.56
CA SER A 16 25.56 -10.58 -3.85
C SER A 16 24.14 -10.28 -4.35
N VAL A 17 23.62 -11.09 -5.26
CA VAL A 17 22.23 -11.01 -5.76
C VAL A 17 21.27 -11.16 -4.58
N CYS A 18 21.45 -12.19 -3.75
CA CYS A 18 20.63 -12.41 -2.56
C CYS A 18 20.64 -11.17 -1.63
N PHE A 19 21.81 -10.64 -1.28
CA PHE A 19 21.91 -9.45 -0.44
C PHE A 19 21.30 -8.19 -1.05
N TYR A 20 21.23 -8.09 -2.38
CA TYR A 20 20.60 -6.96 -3.05
C TYR A 20 19.07 -7.05 -3.08
N PHE A 21 18.52 -8.24 -3.33
CA PHE A 21 17.07 -8.44 -3.54
C PHE A 21 16.32 -8.72 -2.23
N PHE A 22 16.84 -9.57 -1.34
CA PHE A 22 16.10 -9.98 -0.13
C PHE A 22 15.70 -8.82 0.80
N PRO A 23 16.54 -7.79 1.04
CA PRO A 23 16.14 -6.66 1.88
C PRO A 23 15.00 -5.82 1.28
N LYS A 24 14.79 -5.90 -0.04
CA LYS A 24 13.79 -5.11 -0.78
C LYS A 24 12.46 -5.84 -0.94
N GLN A 25 12.38 -7.11 -0.54
CA GLN A 25 11.14 -7.86 -0.62
C GLN A 25 10.14 -7.39 0.45
N PRO A 26 8.85 -7.27 0.11
CA PRO A 26 7.81 -6.96 1.09
C PRO A 26 7.71 -8.10 2.11
N LYS A 27 7.56 -7.77 3.40
CA LYS A 27 7.48 -8.79 4.47
C LYS A 27 6.05 -9.24 4.76
N ASN A 28 5.06 -8.52 4.25
CA ASN A 28 3.64 -8.81 4.38
C ASN A 28 2.86 -8.08 3.27
N ILE A 29 1.57 -8.39 3.15
CA ILE A 29 0.69 -7.83 2.12
C ILE A 29 0.60 -6.30 2.16
N PHE A 30 0.69 -5.68 3.34
CA PHE A 30 0.62 -4.21 3.44
C PHE A 30 1.91 -3.54 2.97
N ASP A 31 3.06 -4.20 3.17
CA ASP A 31 4.33 -3.77 2.57
C ASP A 31 4.25 -3.83 1.04
N GLU A 32 3.69 -4.92 0.50
CA GLU A 32 3.56 -5.13 -0.94
C GLU A 32 2.66 -4.07 -1.57
N ILE A 33 1.44 -3.87 -1.04
CA ILE A 33 0.50 -2.85 -1.51
C ILE A 33 1.16 -1.46 -1.43
N TYR A 34 1.81 -1.13 -0.31
CA TYR A 34 2.48 0.17 -0.14
C TYR A 34 3.60 0.36 -1.15
N GLN A 35 4.52 -0.60 -1.28
CA GLN A 35 5.71 -0.47 -2.12
C GLN A 35 5.37 -0.48 -3.61
N GLU A 36 4.47 -1.34 -4.06
CA GLU A 36 4.05 -1.37 -5.46
C GLU A 36 3.28 -0.11 -5.85
N THR A 37 2.46 0.43 -4.94
CA THR A 37 1.80 1.72 -5.18
C THR A 37 2.80 2.87 -5.18
N GLU A 38 3.76 2.91 -4.24
CA GLU A 38 4.81 3.95 -4.16
C GLU A 38 5.67 4.01 -5.45
N LYS A 39 5.94 2.87 -6.08
CA LYS A 39 6.67 2.81 -7.35
C LYS A 39 5.87 3.36 -8.53
N THR A 40 4.54 3.22 -8.49
CA THR A 40 3.69 3.38 -9.69
C THR A 40 2.80 4.62 -9.64
N TYR A 41 2.50 5.18 -8.46
CA TYR A 41 1.45 6.17 -8.26
C TYR A 41 1.58 7.45 -9.08
N ARG A 42 2.80 7.86 -9.47
CA ARG A 42 3.02 9.10 -10.24
C ARG A 42 2.62 8.99 -11.70
N VAL A 43 2.76 7.81 -12.31
CA VAL A 43 2.69 7.67 -13.78
C VAL A 43 1.64 6.64 -14.20
N ASN A 44 1.58 5.51 -13.51
CA ASN A 44 0.69 4.42 -13.87
C ASN A 44 0.30 3.62 -12.62
N ASN A 45 -0.46 4.25 -11.72
CA ASN A 45 -0.84 3.69 -10.44
C ASN A 45 -1.44 2.29 -10.60
N VAL A 46 -0.80 1.27 -10.01
CA VAL A 46 -1.20 -0.13 -10.15
C VAL A 46 -2.66 -0.38 -9.75
N LEU A 47 -3.19 0.40 -8.81
CA LEU A 47 -4.55 0.25 -8.31
C LEU A 47 -5.62 0.70 -9.32
N ARG A 48 -5.26 1.44 -10.37
CA ARG A 48 -6.20 1.86 -11.44
C ARG A 48 -6.80 0.68 -12.22
N HIS A 49 -6.18 -0.50 -12.11
CA HIS A 49 -6.60 -1.71 -12.79
C HIS A 49 -7.63 -2.52 -12.00
N ILE A 50 -7.97 -2.08 -10.78
CA ILE A 50 -9.01 -2.70 -9.97
C ILE A 50 -10.36 -2.22 -10.50
N GLU A 51 -11.20 -3.16 -10.94
CA GLU A 51 -12.55 -2.86 -11.41
C GLU A 51 -13.40 -2.23 -10.30
N GLY A 52 -14.14 -1.17 -10.66
CA GLY A 52 -15.00 -0.45 -9.72
C GLY A 52 -14.26 0.43 -8.70
N PHE A 53 -12.93 0.52 -8.76
CA PHE A 53 -12.11 1.35 -7.88
C PHE A 53 -11.61 2.60 -8.62
N GLU A 54 -11.99 3.78 -8.10
CA GLU A 54 -11.56 5.06 -8.66
C GLU A 54 -10.30 5.56 -7.93
N ILE A 55 -9.25 5.75 -8.71
CA ILE A 55 -7.99 6.38 -8.29
C ILE A 55 -7.34 7.06 -9.49
N SER A 56 -6.59 8.14 -9.25
CA SER A 56 -5.86 8.81 -10.33
C SER A 56 -4.85 7.87 -10.99
N PRO A 57 -4.81 7.77 -12.33
CA PRO A 57 -3.86 6.91 -13.05
C PRO A 57 -2.41 7.38 -12.89
N GLY A 58 -2.20 8.68 -12.74
CA GLY A 58 -0.95 9.28 -12.30
C GLY A 58 -1.27 10.40 -11.33
N TRP A 59 -0.56 10.48 -10.20
CA TRP A 59 -0.80 11.50 -9.18
C TRP A 59 -0.27 12.84 -9.69
N PRO A 60 -1.16 13.75 -10.13
CA PRO A 60 -0.79 14.76 -11.12
C PRO A 60 -0.04 15.94 -10.52
N ASN A 61 -0.14 16.16 -9.20
CA ASN A 61 0.69 17.15 -8.53
C ASN A 61 0.71 16.93 -7.01
N ASP A 62 1.89 17.05 -6.43
CA ASP A 62 2.09 17.06 -4.98
C ASP A 62 1.86 18.49 -4.48
N GLY A 63 0.61 18.94 -4.47
CA GLY A 63 0.25 20.24 -3.88
C GLY A 63 0.71 20.32 -2.41
N GLU A 64 0.98 21.52 -1.91
CA GLU A 64 1.63 21.76 -0.61
C GLU A 64 1.00 20.98 0.56
N TYR A 65 -0.31 20.73 0.51
CA TYR A 65 -1.07 20.02 1.56
C TYR A 65 -1.32 18.52 1.31
N PHE A 66 -1.20 18.03 0.06
CA PHE A 66 -1.52 16.64 -0.32
C PHE A 66 -0.39 15.96 -1.10
N ALA A 67 0.81 16.50 -0.93
CA ALA A 67 2.02 15.94 -1.49
C ALA A 67 2.20 14.49 -1.01
N TYR A 68 2.49 13.59 -1.96
CA TYR A 68 2.85 12.19 -1.69
C TYR A 68 1.75 11.38 -0.99
N THR A 69 0.48 11.78 -1.10
CA THR A 69 -0.64 11.13 -0.41
C THR A 69 -1.77 10.68 -1.35
N PRO A 70 -1.50 9.77 -2.30
CA PRO A 70 -2.54 9.29 -3.20
C PRO A 70 -3.65 8.56 -2.43
N SER A 71 -4.87 8.67 -2.93
CA SER A 71 -6.02 7.97 -2.37
C SER A 71 -7.00 7.57 -3.46
N GLY A 72 -7.78 6.54 -3.18
CA GLY A 72 -8.84 6.06 -4.05
C GLY A 72 -9.96 5.40 -3.26
N LYS A 73 -11.11 5.22 -3.92
CA LYS A 73 -12.31 4.65 -3.31
C LYS A 73 -13.08 3.80 -4.32
N TYR A 74 -13.80 2.81 -3.84
CA TYR A 74 -14.76 2.09 -4.67
C TYR A 74 -15.92 3.01 -5.05
N GLN A 75 -16.41 2.86 -6.28
CA GLN A 75 -17.60 3.57 -6.78
C GLN A 75 -18.87 2.76 -6.49
N THR A 76 -18.77 1.45 -6.69
CA THR A 76 -19.84 0.49 -6.40
C THR A 76 -19.56 -0.20 -5.08
N HIS A 77 -20.58 -0.30 -4.24
CA HIS A 77 -20.47 -0.82 -2.89
C HIS A 77 -21.46 -1.97 -2.68
N PRO A 78 -21.08 -3.02 -1.92
CA PRO A 78 -22.03 -3.98 -1.42
C PRO A 78 -23.11 -3.31 -0.55
N GLU A 79 -24.27 -3.94 -0.42
CA GLU A 79 -25.37 -3.39 0.36
C GLU A 79 -24.95 -3.01 1.79
N GLY A 80 -25.35 -1.82 2.21
CA GLY A 80 -25.02 -1.27 3.52
C GLY A 80 -23.60 -0.72 3.66
N TYR A 81 -22.70 -0.93 2.69
CA TYR A 81 -21.35 -0.36 2.72
C TYR A 81 -21.28 1.00 2.03
N LYS A 82 -20.44 1.88 2.56
CA LYS A 82 -20.11 3.18 1.97
C LYS A 82 -18.64 3.49 2.20
N ASP A 83 -18.12 4.45 1.43
CA ASP A 83 -16.80 5.06 1.62
C ASP A 83 -15.65 4.06 1.78
N ILE A 84 -15.72 2.93 1.05
CA ILE A 84 -14.66 1.93 1.03
C ILE A 84 -13.47 2.54 0.28
N SER A 85 -12.43 2.90 1.03
CA SER A 85 -11.31 3.69 0.53
C SER A 85 -9.98 3.20 1.05
N ILE A 86 -8.94 3.49 0.28
CA ILE A 86 -7.55 3.35 0.69
C ILE A 86 -6.81 4.66 0.40
N SER A 87 -6.01 5.12 1.37
CA SER A 87 -5.14 6.27 1.22
C SER A 87 -3.73 5.93 1.65
N PHE A 88 -2.75 6.60 1.04
CA PHE A 88 -1.34 6.38 1.26
C PHE A 88 -0.69 7.65 1.80
N ASN A 89 0.42 7.48 2.51
CA ASN A 89 1.35 8.56 2.82
C ASN A 89 2.77 8.09 2.53
N PHE A 90 3.35 8.62 1.44
CA PHE A 90 4.74 8.38 1.03
C PHE A 90 5.68 9.52 1.47
N GLY A 91 5.12 10.66 1.86
CA GLY A 91 5.82 11.88 2.25
C GLY A 91 6.33 11.86 3.69
N GLU A 92 6.49 13.04 4.27
CA GLU A 92 6.99 13.18 5.64
C GLU A 92 5.95 12.75 6.70
N GLY A 93 6.43 12.44 7.90
CA GLY A 93 5.60 11.99 9.01
C GLY A 93 5.32 10.49 9.04
N ILE A 94 4.07 10.11 9.31
CA ILE A 94 3.68 8.70 9.51
C ILE A 94 3.42 8.06 8.15
N LYS A 95 4.49 7.49 7.57
CA LYS A 95 4.39 6.72 6.32
C LYS A 95 3.59 5.44 6.50
N GLY A 96 2.74 5.15 5.53
CA GLY A 96 1.84 4.00 5.61
C GLY A 96 0.67 4.05 4.63
N LEU A 97 -0.28 3.15 4.86
CA LEU A 97 -1.57 3.16 4.19
C LEU A 97 -2.70 3.10 5.22
N THR A 98 -3.85 3.65 4.84
CA THR A 98 -5.06 3.62 5.66
C THR A 98 -6.20 3.06 4.84
N ILE A 99 -6.86 2.02 5.34
CA ILE A 99 -8.07 1.45 4.77
C ILE A 99 -9.24 1.92 5.61
N ARG A 100 -10.32 2.40 4.98
CA ARG A 100 -11.53 2.85 5.66
C ARG A 100 -12.76 2.29 4.95
N PHE A 101 -13.82 2.09 5.73
CA PHE A 101 -15.16 1.88 5.20
C PHE A 101 -16.19 2.23 6.27
N GLU A 102 -17.40 2.49 5.79
CA GLU A 102 -18.59 2.59 6.60
C GLU A 102 -19.50 1.39 6.32
N LYS A 103 -20.23 0.94 7.34
CA LYS A 103 -21.25 -0.09 7.21
C LYS A 103 -22.48 0.30 8.02
N ARG A 104 -23.59 0.55 7.34
CA ARG A 104 -24.91 0.70 7.95
C ARG A 104 -25.37 -0.66 8.46
N ILE A 105 -25.56 -0.77 9.77
CA ILE A 105 -25.98 -2.01 10.43
C ILE A 105 -27.52 -2.11 10.43
N ASN A 106 -28.19 -0.99 10.69
CA ASN A 106 -29.64 -0.84 10.62
C ASN A 106 -30.02 0.64 10.37
N SER A 107 -31.26 1.04 10.61
CA SER A 107 -31.71 2.42 10.38
C SER A 107 -30.98 3.46 11.23
N ASP A 108 -30.46 3.04 12.38
CA ASP A 108 -30.02 3.93 13.45
C ASP A 108 -28.52 3.84 13.69
N ILE A 109 -27.88 2.73 13.30
CA ILE A 109 -26.47 2.45 13.60
C ILE A 109 -25.63 2.37 12.32
N THR A 110 -24.56 3.17 12.27
CA THR A 110 -23.51 3.08 11.26
C THR A 110 -22.15 2.81 11.90
N LEU A 111 -21.52 1.71 11.47
CA LEU A 111 -20.16 1.35 11.86
C LEU A 111 -19.15 2.05 10.95
N TRP A 112 -18.21 2.74 11.57
CA TRP A 112 -17.04 3.35 10.94
C TRP A 112 -15.81 2.52 11.27
N TYR A 113 -15.16 1.99 10.24
CA TYR A 113 -13.94 1.21 10.40
C TYR A 113 -12.75 1.92 9.76
N SER A 114 -11.62 1.91 10.46
CA SER A 114 -10.34 2.38 9.94
C SER A 114 -9.22 1.45 10.37
N ALA A 115 -8.36 1.08 9.43
CA ALA A 115 -7.12 0.35 9.70
C ALA A 115 -5.94 1.11 9.12
N HIS A 116 -4.99 1.51 9.97
CA HIS A 116 -3.78 2.23 9.58
C HIS A 116 -2.56 1.33 9.73
N TYR A 117 -1.87 1.08 8.63
CA TYR A 117 -0.62 0.33 8.61
C TYR A 117 0.57 1.28 8.57
N ASN A 118 1.46 1.16 9.54
CA ASN A 118 2.70 1.94 9.59
C ASN A 118 3.86 1.17 8.96
N ILE A 119 4.45 1.70 7.88
CA ILE A 119 5.49 0.99 7.11
C ILE A 119 6.79 0.79 7.90
N LYS A 120 7.12 1.70 8.84
CA LYS A 120 8.34 1.65 9.64
C LYS A 120 8.22 0.66 10.80
N LYS A 121 7.07 0.70 11.49
CA LYS A 121 6.80 -0.14 12.66
C LYS A 121 6.30 -1.53 12.27
N LYS A 122 5.82 -1.72 11.03
CA LYS A 122 5.20 -2.97 10.55
C LYS A 122 4.00 -3.39 11.39
N ILE A 123 3.19 -2.41 11.81
CA ILE A 123 2.02 -2.61 12.68
C ILE A 123 0.78 -2.07 11.99
N LEU A 124 -0.27 -2.88 11.95
CA LEU A 124 -1.63 -2.49 11.57
C LEU A 124 -2.43 -2.13 12.83
N LYS A 125 -2.83 -0.87 12.97
CA LYS A 125 -3.72 -0.41 14.04
C LYS A 125 -5.14 -0.30 13.50
N LYS A 126 -6.08 -0.98 14.16
CA LYS A 126 -7.49 -1.00 13.78
C LYS A 126 -8.30 -0.15 14.76
N ARG A 127 -9.31 0.55 14.25
CA ARG A 127 -10.30 1.30 15.03
C ARG A 127 -11.67 1.05 14.42
N ALA A 128 -12.64 0.85 15.29
CA ALA A 128 -14.05 0.75 14.95
C ALA A 128 -14.81 1.68 15.89
N CYS A 129 -15.76 2.45 15.35
CA CYS A 129 -16.63 3.34 16.09
C CYS A 129 -18.05 3.22 15.51
N ASP A 130 -19.08 3.32 16.33
CA ASP A 130 -20.48 3.35 15.94
C ASP A 130 -21.12 4.70 16.31
N PHE A 131 -22.10 5.10 15.51
CA PHE A 131 -23.00 6.24 15.74
C PHE A 131 -24.41 5.83 15.39
#